data_AF-A0A8J2NVF3-F1
#
_entry.id   AF-A0A8J2NVF3-F1
#
_cell.length_a   1.000
_cell.length_b   1.000
_cell.length_c   1.000
_cell.angle_alpha   90.00
_cell.angle_beta   90.00
_cell.angle_gamma   90.00
#
_symmetry.space_group_name_H-M   'P 1'
#
loop_
_entity.id
_entity.type
_entity.pdbx_description
1 polymer ?
#
loop_
_entity_poly.entity_id
_entity_poly.type
_entity_poly.pdbx_seq_one_letter_code
_entity_poly.pdbx_strand_id
1 'polypeptide(L)'
;MDNKGPGAMETQECLDQNLLQLEDGSTQFPIPAVSGHYYPKVKLPSNLTCEHCVLQWHYRAGNNWGYCDDGRGAVGCGPQETFRACSDISIS
;
A
#
# COMPACT_ATOMS: atom_id res chain seq x y z
N MET A 1 -14.76 6.17 -10.83
CA MET A 1 -13.42 6.34 -11.40
C MET A 1 -13.52 7.53 -12.32
N ASP A 2 -13.04 8.69 -11.88
CA ASP A 2 -13.01 9.86 -12.74
C ASP A 2 -11.92 9.62 -13.78
N ASN A 3 -12.36 9.41 -15.02
CA ASN A 3 -11.54 9.31 -16.22
C ASN A 3 -10.78 10.62 -16.42
N LYS A 4 -9.67 10.82 -15.68
CA LYS A 4 -8.76 11.91 -15.99
C LYS A 4 -7.86 11.44 -17.13
N GLY A 5 -8.02 12.11 -18.28
CA GLY A 5 -7.37 11.75 -19.53
C GLY A 5 -5.84 11.73 -19.48
N PRO A 6 -5.19 11.43 -20.62
CA PRO A 6 -3.74 11.33 -20.70
C PRO A 6 -3.06 12.61 -20.17
N GLY A 7 -2.23 12.47 -19.14
CA GLY A 7 -1.55 13.57 -18.45
C GLY A 7 -2.02 13.85 -17.01
N ALA A 8 -3.01 13.12 -16.50
CA ALA A 8 -3.40 13.20 -15.11
C ALA A 8 -2.41 12.46 -14.20
N MET A 9 -1.83 13.18 -13.23
CA MET A 9 -0.98 12.55 -12.21
C MET A 9 -1.83 11.76 -11.23
N GLU A 10 -1.33 10.59 -10.85
CA GLU A 10 -1.82 9.84 -9.72
C GLU A 10 -1.72 10.66 -8.43
N THR A 11 -2.72 10.52 -7.56
CA THR A 11 -2.69 11.11 -6.22
C THR A 11 -2.92 10.02 -5.19
N GLN A 12 -2.50 10.25 -3.95
CA GLN A 12 -2.69 9.26 -2.89
C GLN A 12 -4.18 8.99 -2.66
N GLU A 13 -5.04 10.02 -2.77
CA GLU A 13 -6.49 9.87 -2.64
C GLU A 13 -7.08 8.97 -3.73
N CYS A 14 -6.52 8.99 -4.95
CA CYS A 14 -6.92 8.09 -6.03
C CYS A 14 -6.52 6.64 -5.72
N LEU A 15 -5.29 6.44 -5.26
CA LEU A 15 -4.77 5.11 -4.90
C LEU A 15 -5.53 4.49 -3.73
N ASP A 16 -5.87 5.30 -2.71
CA ASP A 16 -6.58 4.86 -1.52
C ASP A 16 -8.03 4.41 -1.80
N GLN A 17 -8.61 4.81 -2.95
CA GLN A 17 -9.93 4.34 -3.39
C GLN A 17 -9.94 2.86 -3.81
N ASN A 18 -8.77 2.29 -4.14
CA ASN A 18 -8.64 0.94 -4.69
C ASN A 18 -7.68 0.08 -3.85
N LEU A 19 -7.81 0.14 -2.52
CA LEU A 19 -6.97 -0.63 -1.61
C LEU A 19 -7.12 -2.14 -1.87
N LEU A 20 -6.02 -2.78 -2.26
CA LEU A 20 -6.01 -4.19 -2.60
C LEU A 20 -6.08 -5.08 -1.35
N GLN A 21 -6.80 -6.19 -1.46
CA GLN A 21 -6.93 -7.18 -0.39
C GLN A 21 -6.06 -8.40 -0.65
N LEU A 22 -5.52 -8.98 0.42
CA LEU A 22 -4.85 -10.29 0.41
C LEU A 22 -5.88 -11.42 0.29
N GLU A 23 -5.39 -12.66 0.16
CA GLU A 23 -6.24 -13.85 0.03
C GLU A 23 -7.23 -14.00 1.21
N ASP A 24 -6.79 -13.65 2.42
CA ASP A 24 -7.56 -13.70 3.67
C ASP A 24 -8.49 -12.49 3.88
N GLY A 25 -8.50 -11.53 2.95
CA GLY A 25 -9.32 -10.31 3.02
C GLY A 25 -8.70 -9.16 3.81
N SER A 26 -7.53 -9.35 4.42
CA SER A 26 -6.78 -8.27 5.06
C SER A 26 -6.07 -7.39 4.02
N THR A 27 -5.60 -6.21 4.42
CA THR A 27 -4.93 -5.24 3.52
C THR A 27 -3.46 -5.03 3.87
N GLN A 28 -2.96 -5.74 4.88
CA GLN A 28 -1.60 -5.59 5.39
C GLN A 28 -0.89 -6.94 5.37
N PHE A 29 0.29 -6.97 4.77
CA PHE A 29 1.17 -8.13 4.79
C PHE A 29 2.29 -7.90 5.83
N PRO A 30 2.28 -8.60 6.98
CA PRO A 30 3.31 -8.44 8.00
C PRO A 30 4.68 -8.92 7.50
N ILE A 31 5.70 -8.06 7.61
CA ILE A 31 7.07 -8.41 7.27
C ILE A 31 7.81 -8.85 8.55
N PRO A 32 8.39 -10.06 8.59
CA PRO A 32 9.21 -10.49 9.72
C PRO A 32 10.57 -9.77 9.72
N ALA A 33 11.25 -9.76 10.88
CA ALA A 33 12.57 -9.17 11.06
C ALA A 33 13.71 -10.03 10.45
N VAL A 34 13.52 -10.51 9.24
CA VAL A 34 14.51 -11.28 8.47
C VAL A 34 14.57 -10.75 7.04
N SER A 35 15.76 -10.75 6.45
CA SER A 35 15.97 -10.33 5.07
C SER A 35 15.46 -11.41 4.12
N GLY A 36 14.80 -11.00 3.03
CA GLY A 36 14.32 -11.92 2.01
C GLY A 36 13.45 -11.23 0.97
N HIS A 37 13.04 -12.02 -0.03
CA HIS A 37 12.03 -11.60 -1.00
C HIS A 37 10.65 -12.05 -0.54
N TYR A 38 9.69 -11.14 -0.61
CA TYR A 38 8.31 -11.36 -0.20
C TYR A 38 7.38 -11.17 -1.39
N TYR A 39 6.46 -12.11 -1.57
CA TYR A 39 5.56 -12.16 -2.73
C TYR A 39 4.10 -12.20 -2.27
N PRO A 40 3.58 -11.13 -1.65
CA PRO A 40 2.17 -11.09 -1.25
C PRO A 40 1.27 -11.19 -2.48
N LYS A 41 0.25 -12.05 -2.39
CA LYS A 41 -0.78 -12.16 -3.43
C LYS A 41 -1.95 -11.28 -3.06
N VAL A 42 -2.37 -10.46 -4.01
CA VAL A 42 -3.47 -9.51 -3.86
C VAL A 42 -4.58 -9.78 -4.87
N LYS A 43 -5.81 -9.47 -4.49
CA LYS A 43 -6.98 -9.53 -5.35
C LYS A 43 -7.18 -8.18 -6.02
N LEU A 44 -7.17 -8.16 -7.35
CA LEU A 44 -7.58 -6.99 -8.11
C LEU A 44 -9.10 -6.79 -7.99
N PRO A 45 -9.60 -5.54 -7.98
CA PRO A 45 -11.03 -5.28 -7.99
C PRO A 45 -11.67 -5.87 -9.25
N SER A 46 -12.76 -6.62 -9.11
CA SER A 46 -13.39 -7.35 -10.23
C SER A 46 -13.95 -6.47 -11.35
N ASN A 47 -14.21 -5.20 -11.05
CA ASN A 47 -14.78 -4.22 -11.99
C ASN A 47 -13.79 -3.10 -12.34
N LEU A 48 -12.48 -3.35 -12.18
CA LEU A 48 -11.43 -2.40 -12.56
C LEU A 48 -10.73 -2.89 -13.82
N THR A 49 -10.87 -2.11 -14.90
CA THR A 49 -10.05 -2.25 -16.11
C THR A 49 -9.35 -0.92 -16.36
N CYS A 50 -8.11 -0.97 -16.84
CA CYS A 50 -7.32 0.21 -17.13
C CYS A 50 -6.14 -0.08 -18.05
N GLU A 51 -5.88 0.84 -18.98
CA GLU A 51 -4.72 0.79 -19.87
C GLU A 51 -3.46 1.36 -19.21
N HIS A 52 -3.62 2.41 -18.40
CA HIS A 52 -2.55 3.09 -17.66
C HIS A 52 -2.94 3.23 -16.19
N CYS A 53 -2.55 2.25 -15.39
CA CYS A 53 -2.73 2.24 -13.94
C CYS A 53 -1.39 2.27 -13.22
N VAL A 54 -1.37 2.88 -12.03
CA VAL A 54 -0.24 2.83 -11.12
C VAL A 54 -0.55 1.88 -9.96
N LEU A 55 0.27 0.86 -9.79
CA LEU A 55 0.31 0.04 -8.58
C LEU A 55 1.31 0.65 -7.60
N GLN A 56 0.84 1.03 -6.40
CA GLN A 56 1.73 1.52 -5.34
C GLN A 56 1.94 0.45 -4.26
N TRP A 57 3.20 0.10 -4.01
CA TRP A 57 3.59 -0.59 -2.78
C TRP A 57 3.83 0.44 -1.67
N HIS A 58 3.26 0.17 -0.49
CA HIS A 58 3.39 1.01 0.69
C HIS A 58 3.92 0.20 1.87
N TYR A 59 5.14 0.50 2.31
CA TYR A 59 5.74 -0.14 3.47
C TYR A 59 6.01 0.87 4.57
N ARG A 60 5.20 0.80 5.63
CA ARG A 60 5.47 1.50 6.88
C ARG A 60 6.29 0.57 7.78
N ALA A 61 7.51 0.98 8.11
CA ALA A 61 8.37 0.26 9.04
C ALA A 61 7.77 0.28 10.46
N GLY A 62 8.45 -0.40 11.38
CA GLY A 62 7.97 -0.54 12.77
C GLY A 62 9.09 -0.60 13.80
N ASN A 63 10.30 -0.13 13.48
CA ASN A 63 11.47 -0.24 14.32
C ASN A 63 11.80 1.02 15.13
N ASN A 64 11.12 2.14 14.90
CA ASN A 64 11.30 3.34 15.74
C ASN A 64 10.50 3.19 17.04
N TRP A 65 11.05 3.69 18.15
CA TRP A 65 10.32 3.89 19.39
C TRP A 65 9.41 5.12 19.25
N GLY A 66 8.11 5.01 19.56
CA GLY A 66 7.22 6.17 19.73
C GLY A 66 6.12 5.97 20.78
N TYR A 67 5.39 7.05 21.08
CA TYR A 67 4.20 6.98 21.92
C TYR A 67 3.02 6.48 21.09
N CYS A 68 2.29 5.51 21.61
CA CYS A 68 1.06 5.01 21.01
C CYS A 68 -0.13 5.93 21.38
N ASP A 69 -1.29 5.72 20.75
CA ASP A 69 -2.49 6.54 21.00
C ASP A 69 -2.99 6.47 22.45
N ASP A 70 -2.67 5.39 23.17
CA ASP A 70 -2.97 5.19 24.59
C ASP A 70 -1.95 5.89 25.53
N GLY A 71 -0.99 6.63 24.97
CA GLY A 71 0.08 7.31 25.71
C GLY A 71 1.20 6.38 26.19
N ARG A 72 1.09 5.07 25.94
CA ARG A 72 2.09 4.10 26.33
C ARG A 72 3.24 4.11 25.33
N GLY A 73 4.40 3.76 25.85
CA GLY A 73 5.61 3.74 25.07
C GLY A 73 5.97 2.40 24.47
N ALA A 74 6.19 2.34 23.14
CA ALA A 74 6.56 1.11 22.46
C ALA A 74 7.29 1.31 21.13
N VAL A 75 8.03 0.27 20.71
CA VAL A 75 8.53 0.13 19.34
C VAL A 75 7.35 -0.01 18.37
N GLY A 76 7.42 0.65 17.22
CA GLY A 76 6.38 0.65 16.17
C GLY A 76 5.30 1.74 16.32
N CYS A 77 5.26 2.41 17.48
CA CYS A 77 4.37 3.53 17.74
C CYS A 77 4.95 4.87 17.29
N GLY A 78 4.10 5.90 17.22
CA GLY A 78 4.48 7.21 16.69
C GLY A 78 4.94 7.19 15.23
N PRO A 79 5.73 8.20 14.80
CA PRO A 79 6.25 8.29 13.44
C PRO A 79 7.18 7.11 13.08
N GLN A 80 6.92 6.51 11.93
CA GLN A 80 7.74 5.43 11.37
C GLN A 80 8.20 5.81 9.98
N GLU A 81 9.36 5.31 9.58
CA GLU A 81 9.84 5.44 8.20
C GLU A 81 8.86 4.75 7.25
N THR A 82 8.65 5.37 6.09
CA THR A 82 7.72 4.88 5.07
C THR A 82 8.41 4.84 3.72
N PHE A 83 8.38 3.68 3.09
CA PHE A 83 8.86 3.46 1.75
C PHE A 83 7.67 3.28 0.81
N ARG A 84 7.73 3.96 -0.34
CA ARG A 84 6.74 3.83 -1.40
C ARG A 84 7.43 3.54 -2.71
N ALA A 85 6.87 2.63 -3.49
CA ALA A 85 7.30 2.36 -4.85
C ALA A 85 6.07 2.26 -5.75
N CYS A 86 6.19 2.74 -6.99
CA CYS A 86 5.13 2.73 -7.97
C CYS A 86 5.53 1.88 -9.17
N SER A 87 4.55 1.27 -9.84
CA SER A 87 4.74 0.52 -11.07
C SER A 87 3.58 0.75 -12.02
N ASP A 88 3.89 1.05 -13.28
CA ASP A 88 2.90 1.17 -14.35
C ASP A 88 2.43 -0.21 -14.81
N ILE A 89 1.12 -0.44 -14.79
CA ILE A 89 0.48 -1.70 -15.16
C ILE A 89 -0.78 -1.45 -16.01
N SER A 90 -1.26 -2.52 -16.65
CA SER A 90 -2.58 -2.57 -17.25
C SER A 90 -3.40 -3.73 -16.67
N ILE A 91 -4.73 -3.55 -16.63
CA ILE A 91 -5.70 -4.55 -16.19
C ILE A 91 -6.78 -4.64 -17.27
N SER A 92 -6.95 -5.82 -17.85
CA SER A 92 -7.84 -6.11 -18.99
C SER A 92 -8.91 -7.12 -18.66
#